data_AF-F4XHM6-F1
#
_entry.id   AF-F4XHM6-F1
#
_cell.length_a   1.000
_cell.length_b   1.000
_cell.length_c   1.000
_cell.angle_alpha   90.00
_cell.angle_beta   90.00
_cell.angle_gamma   90.00
#
_symmetry.space_group_name_H-M   'P 1'
#
loop_
_entity.id
_entity.type
_entity.pdbx_description
1 polymer ?
#
loop_
_entity_poly.entity_id
_entity_poly.type
_entity_poly.pdbx_seq_one_letter_code
_entity_poly.pdbx_strand_id
1 'polypeptide(L)'
;MTKEEWKQAEEALTHFFHPVELKVDGYDITLILERVSVYQNKIMVYIGGEFRGQWMAEDCEVRRRFLQEQRHNILSGKQRAEFERLPKRRQKELREKYPMQYSCFTPQWSSFRALKRHFCANNQSIELVKV
;
A
#
# COMPACT_ATOMS: atom_id res chain seq x y z
N MET A 1 -18.03 -8.02 -4.15
CA MET A 1 -17.43 -8.52 -5.40
C MET A 1 -17.36 -10.04 -5.43
N THR A 2 -17.82 -10.66 -6.51
CA THR A 2 -17.72 -12.10 -6.80
C THR A 2 -16.28 -12.51 -7.17
N LYS A 3 -16.00 -13.82 -7.27
CA LYS A 3 -14.66 -14.29 -7.67
C LYS A 3 -14.31 -13.86 -9.10
N GLU A 4 -15.31 -13.86 -9.98
CA GLU A 4 -15.23 -13.51 -11.38
C GLU A 4 -14.95 -12.01 -11.56
N GLU A 5 -15.66 -11.15 -10.83
CA GLU A 5 -15.43 -9.70 -10.82
C GLU A 5 -14.00 -9.36 -10.34
N TRP A 6 -13.53 -10.05 -9.30
CA TRP A 6 -12.15 -9.87 -8.83
C TRP A 6 -11.12 -10.26 -9.90
N LYS A 7 -11.38 -11.34 -10.65
CA LYS A 7 -10.51 -11.79 -11.72
C LYS A 7 -10.50 -10.79 -12.88
N GLN A 8 -11.66 -10.23 -13.23
CA GLN A 8 -11.77 -9.20 -14.27
C GLN A 8 -10.99 -7.94 -13.89
N ALA A 9 -11.11 -7.48 -12.64
CA ALA A 9 -10.35 -6.35 -12.14
C ALA A 9 -8.83 -6.61 -12.13
N GLU A 10 -8.40 -7.81 -11.74
CA GLU A 10 -6.98 -8.21 -11.77
C GLU A 10 -6.41 -8.16 -13.18
N GLU A 11 -7.14 -8.73 -14.15
CA GLU A 11 -6.72 -8.78 -15.55
C GLU A 11 -6.58 -7.37 -16.15
N ALA A 12 -7.55 -6.49 -15.91
CA ALA A 12 -7.49 -5.12 -16.39
C ALA A 12 -6.30 -4.35 -15.85
N LEU A 13 -5.98 -4.53 -14.57
CA LEU A 13 -4.83 -3.89 -13.91
C LEU A 13 -3.47 -4.47 -14.30
N THR A 14 -3.42 -5.40 -15.27
CA THR A 14 -2.17 -5.77 -15.96
C THR A 14 -1.86 -4.87 -17.16
N HIS A 15 -2.83 -4.05 -17.60
CA HIS A 15 -2.72 -3.19 -18.78
C HIS A 15 -2.83 -1.70 -18.39
N PHE A 16 -2.05 -0.84 -19.06
CA PHE A 16 -2.18 0.61 -18.91
C PHE A 16 -3.49 1.11 -19.50
N PHE A 17 -4.02 2.22 -18.97
CA PHE A 17 -5.25 2.88 -19.45
C PHE A 17 -6.54 2.07 -19.29
N HIS A 18 -6.54 1.03 -18.45
CA HIS A 18 -7.72 0.24 -18.09
C HIS A 18 -8.04 0.47 -16.60
N PRO A 19 -8.68 1.60 -16.26
CA PRO A 19 -9.03 1.91 -14.88
C PRO A 19 -10.12 0.96 -14.38
N VAL A 20 -9.99 0.49 -13.13
CA VAL A 20 -11.05 -0.24 -12.45
C VAL A 20 -11.74 0.70 -11.46
N GLU A 21 -13.04 0.89 -11.64
CA GLU A 21 -13.87 1.73 -10.78
C GLU A 21 -14.67 0.85 -9.82
N LEU A 22 -14.57 1.16 -8.52
CA LEU A 22 -15.23 0.45 -7.44
C LEU A 22 -16.04 1.42 -6.58
N LYS A 23 -17.14 0.93 -5.99
CA LYS A 23 -17.80 1.57 -4.86
C LYS A 23 -17.42 0.78 -3.60
N VAL A 24 -16.79 1.44 -2.62
CA VAL A 24 -16.31 0.78 -1.39
C VAL A 24 -16.78 1.56 -0.18
N ASP A 25 -17.68 0.98 0.63
CA ASP A 25 -18.25 1.63 1.82
C ASP A 25 -18.71 3.09 1.57
N GLY A 26 -19.28 3.36 0.39
CA GLY A 26 -19.74 4.69 -0.02
C GLY A 26 -18.69 5.56 -0.73
N TYR A 27 -17.41 5.18 -0.71
CA TYR A 27 -16.33 5.85 -1.42
C TYR A 27 -16.27 5.43 -2.90
N ASP A 28 -16.06 6.39 -3.79
CA ASP A 28 -15.72 6.14 -5.19
C ASP A 28 -14.21 5.90 -5.30
N ILE A 29 -13.83 4.69 -5.69
CA ILE A 29 -12.43 4.28 -5.78
C ILE A 29 -12.08 4.00 -7.24
N THR A 30 -10.96 4.56 -7.70
CA THR A 30 -10.40 4.24 -9.02
C THR A 30 -9.03 3.62 -8.84
N LEU A 31 -8.83 2.44 -9.42
CA LEU A 31 -7.57 1.73 -9.45
C LEU A 31 -6.97 1.85 -10.84
N ILE A 32 -5.70 2.26 -10.94
CA ILE A 32 -5.02 2.45 -12.23
C ILE A 32 -3.63 1.83 -12.15
N LEU A 33 -3.21 1.08 -13.18
CA LEU A 33 -1.81 0.69 -13.29
C LEU A 33 -0.97 1.89 -13.79
N GLU A 34 -0.02 2.32 -12.97
CA GLU A 34 0.85 3.47 -13.26
C GLU A 34 2.33 3.07 -13.21
N ARG A 35 3.13 3.76 -14.02
CA ARG A 35 4.59 3.65 -13.98
C ARG A 35 5.14 4.52 -12.85
N VAL A 36 5.77 3.91 -11.86
CA VAL A 36 6.37 4.62 -10.70
C VAL A 36 7.88 4.80 -10.83
N SER A 37 8.53 4.03 -11.71
CA SER A 37 9.93 4.24 -12.08
C SER A 37 10.19 3.68 -13.48
N VAL A 38 11.44 3.80 -13.96
CA VAL A 38 11.81 3.30 -15.29
C VAL A 38 11.45 1.82 -15.48
N TYR A 39 11.52 1.01 -14.43
CA TYR A 39 11.35 -0.44 -14.51
C TYR A 39 10.23 -1.00 -13.64
N GLN A 40 9.39 -0.13 -13.05
CA GLN A 40 8.38 -0.56 -12.10
C GLN A 40 7.03 0.10 -12.36
N ASN A 41 6.00 -0.74 -12.36
CA ASN A 41 4.60 -0.34 -12.36
C ASN A 41 3.96 -0.72 -11.02
N LYS A 42 2.99 0.06 -10.58
CA LYS A 42 2.18 -0.21 -9.39
C LYS A 42 0.74 0.19 -9.66
N ILE A 43 -0.18 -0.42 -8.94
CA ILE A 43 -1.59 -0.04 -8.93
C ILE A 43 -1.75 1.16 -7.99
N MET A 44 -2.16 2.30 -8.52
CA MET A 44 -2.46 3.50 -7.78
C MET A 44 -3.94 3.51 -7.37
N VAL A 45 -4.22 3.92 -6.13
CA VAL A 45 -5.57 4.09 -5.60
C VAL A 45 -5.92 5.58 -5.56
N TYR A 46 -6.98 5.95 -6.26
CA TYR A 46 -7.60 7.28 -6.20
C TYR A 46 -8.93 7.19 -5.46
N ILE A 47 -9.21 8.17 -4.58
CA ILE A 47 -10.44 8.24 -3.78
C ILE A 47 -11.18 9.51 -4.19
N GLY A 48 -12.39 9.36 -4.72
CA GLY A 48 -13.14 10.47 -5.32
C GLY A 48 -12.45 11.07 -6.55
N GLY A 49 -11.64 10.28 -7.27
CA GLY A 49 -10.86 10.72 -8.43
C GLY A 49 -9.57 11.48 -8.10
N GLU A 50 -9.20 11.60 -6.82
CA GLU A 50 -7.99 12.31 -6.41
C GLU A 50 -7.14 11.51 -5.42
N PHE A 51 -5.88 11.93 -5.30
CA PHE A 51 -4.99 11.49 -4.24
C PHE A 51 -4.51 12.71 -3.46
N ARG A 52 -4.70 12.70 -2.13
CA ARG A 52 -4.22 13.77 -1.24
C ARG A 52 -3.07 13.26 -0.37
N GLY A 53 -1.91 13.92 -0.45
CA GLY A 53 -0.74 13.58 0.36
C GLY A 53 -0.98 13.60 1.87
N GLN A 54 -1.95 14.40 2.34
CA GLN A 54 -2.39 14.44 3.74
C GLN A 54 -2.80 13.06 4.27
N TRP A 55 -3.40 12.20 3.42
CA TRP A 55 -3.80 10.85 3.82
C TRP A 55 -2.60 9.95 4.14
N MET A 56 -1.40 10.24 3.63
CA MET A 56 -0.19 9.51 4.01
C MET A 56 0.35 9.97 5.37
N ALA A 57 0.18 11.25 5.70
CA ALA A 57 0.74 11.87 6.90
C ALA A 57 -0.14 11.66 8.14
N GLU A 58 -1.45 11.81 8.00
CA GLU A 58 -2.39 11.87 9.12
C GLU A 58 -3.12 10.54 9.36
N ASP A 59 -3.44 10.27 10.63
CA ASP A 59 -4.26 9.11 10.99
C ASP A 59 -5.74 9.35 10.76
N CYS A 60 -6.16 9.14 9.51
CA CYS A 60 -7.53 9.27 9.08
C CYS A 60 -8.15 7.94 8.62
N GLU A 61 -9.46 7.94 8.48
CA GLU A 61 -10.22 6.77 8.05
C GLU A 61 -9.82 6.29 6.65
N VAL A 62 -9.68 7.22 5.69
CA VAL A 62 -9.25 6.92 4.31
C VAL A 62 -7.92 6.17 4.30
N ARG A 63 -6.95 6.59 5.13
CA ARG A 63 -5.66 5.91 5.25
C ARG A 63 -5.82 4.46 5.68
N ARG A 64 -6.59 4.22 6.75
CA ARG A 64 -6.78 2.87 7.32
C ARG A 64 -7.51 1.92 6.35
N ARG A 65 -8.38 2.46 5.50
CA ARG A 65 -9.19 1.68 4.55
C ARG A 65 -8.49 1.36 3.23
N PHE A 66 -7.67 2.28 2.72
CA PHE A 66 -7.23 2.26 1.33
C PHE A 66 -5.71 2.35 1.12
N LEU A 67 -4.94 2.81 2.11
CA LEU A 67 -3.48 2.94 2.00
C LEU A 67 -2.79 1.76 2.67
N GLN A 68 -1.71 1.28 2.05
CA GLN A 68 -0.88 0.24 2.67
C GLN A 68 0.16 0.84 3.60
N GLU A 69 0.41 0.17 4.73
CA GLU A 69 1.57 0.43 5.58
C GLU A 69 2.81 -0.22 4.97
N GLN A 70 3.88 0.56 4.78
CA GLN A 70 5.21 0.08 4.44
C GLN A 70 6.16 0.33 5.59
N ARG A 71 6.78 -0.74 6.08
CA ARG A 71 7.77 -0.67 7.16
C ARG A 71 9.17 -0.62 6.58
N HIS A 72 9.91 0.40 6.97
CA HIS A 72 11.27 0.64 6.52
C HIS A 72 12.23 0.52 7.70
N ASN A 73 13.40 -0.07 7.43
CA ASN A 73 14.49 -0.05 8.40
C ASN A 73 15.19 1.31 8.31
N ILE A 74 15.51 1.90 9.45
CA ILE A 74 16.29 3.14 9.51
C ILE A 74 17.72 2.89 9.02
N LEU A 75 18.26 1.71 9.35
CA LEU A 75 19.57 1.30 8.91
C LEU A 75 19.49 0.66 7.52
N SER A 76 20.37 1.11 6.63
CA SER A 76 20.64 0.44 5.35
C SER A 76 21.15 -0.99 5.55
N GLY A 77 21.15 -1.81 4.50
CA GLY A 77 21.67 -3.19 4.57
C GLY A 77 23.11 -3.27 5.12
N LYS A 78 23.99 -2.37 4.68
CA LYS A 78 25.38 -2.30 5.18
C LYS A 78 25.45 -1.94 6.66
N GLN A 79 24.72 -0.91 7.07
CA GLN A 79 24.68 -0.49 8.47
C GLN A 79 24.05 -1.54 9.38
N ARG A 80 23.06 -2.31 8.91
CA ARG A 80 22.53 -3.46 9.66
C ARG A 80 23.59 -4.53 9.84
N ALA A 81 24.36 -4.86 8.80
CA ALA A 81 25.44 -5.84 8.93
C ALA A 81 26.52 -5.37 9.93
N GLU A 82 26.86 -4.09 9.95
CA GLU A 82 27.76 -3.51 10.96
C GLU A 82 27.15 -3.53 12.36
N PHE A 83 25.86 -3.20 12.48
CA PHE A 83 25.11 -3.24 13.74
C PHE A 83 25.10 -4.65 14.35
N GLU A 84 24.87 -5.69 13.54
CA GLU A 84 24.86 -7.09 13.99
C GLU A 84 26.25 -7.60 14.43
N ARG A 85 27.34 -6.93 14.03
CA ARG A 85 28.71 -7.21 14.51
C ARG A 85 29.02 -6.60 15.87
N LEU A 86 28.21 -5.64 16.36
CA LEU A 86 28.39 -5.06 17.68
C LEU A 86 28.12 -6.10 18.78
N PRO A 87 28.75 -5.97 19.97
CA PRO A 87 28.42 -6.82 21.11
C PRO A 87 26.91 -6.78 21.43
N LYS A 88 26.30 -7.92 21.77
CA LYS A 88 24.85 -8.05 22.05
C LYS A 88 24.34 -7.02 23.06
N ARG A 89 25.14 -6.68 24.07
CA ARG A 89 24.81 -5.64 25.07
C ARG A 89 24.60 -4.27 24.41
N ARG A 90 25.51 -3.87 23.52
CA ARG A 90 25.41 -2.60 22.77
C ARG A 90 24.24 -2.59 21.81
N GLN A 91 23.97 -3.72 21.14
CA GLN A 91 22.79 -3.84 20.28
C GLN A 91 21.49 -3.62 21.06
N LYS A 92 21.37 -4.23 22.25
CA LYS A 92 20.21 -4.05 23.14
C LYS A 92 20.05 -2.58 23.56
N GLU A 93 21.13 -1.97 24.05
CA GLU A 93 21.14 -0.54 24.44
C GLU A 93 20.65 0.37 23.30
N LEU A 94 21.10 0.14 22.07
CA LEU A 94 20.70 0.94 20.91
C LEU A 94 19.25 0.71 20.48
N ARG A 95 18.76 -0.55 20.52
CA ARG A 95 17.35 -0.88 20.20
C ARG A 95 16.37 -0.30 21.22
N GLU A 96 16.79 -0.19 22.49
CA GLU A 96 15.98 0.43 23.55
C GLU A 96 15.97 1.96 23.43
N LYS A 97 17.09 2.56 23.00
CA LYS A 97 17.22 4.01 22.93
C LYS A 97 16.62 4.62 21.66
N TYR A 98 16.66 3.91 20.54
CA TYR A 98 16.26 4.46 19.24
C TYR A 98 15.31 3.51 18.50
N PRO A 99 14.30 4.05 17.77
CA PRO A 99 13.52 3.24 16.85
C PRO A 99 14.44 2.67 15.76
N MET A 100 14.27 1.39 15.42
CA MET A 100 15.04 0.74 14.34
C MET A 100 14.29 0.73 13.00
N GLN A 101 12.99 1.02 13.05
CA GLN A 101 12.09 1.02 11.90
C GLN A 101 11.15 2.21 11.99
N TYR A 102 10.66 2.63 10.83
CA TYR A 102 9.56 3.58 10.71
C TYR A 102 8.54 3.06 9.70
N SER A 103 7.30 3.48 9.85
CA SER A 103 6.23 3.17 8.90
C SER A 103 5.94 4.39 8.04
N CYS A 104 5.69 4.17 6.76
CA CYS A 104 5.05 5.13 5.88
C CYS A 104 3.80 4.51 5.27
N PHE A 105 2.89 5.33 4.80
CA PHE A 105 1.65 4.87 4.16
C PHE A 105 1.67 5.29 2.70
N THR A 106 1.20 4.44 1.80
CA THR A 106 1.16 4.76 0.37
C THR A 106 -0.10 4.20 -0.30
N PRO A 107 -0.70 4.93 -1.26
CA PRO A 107 -1.79 4.44 -2.09
C PRO A 107 -1.34 3.48 -3.20
N GLN A 108 -0.03 3.27 -3.37
CA GLN A 108 0.52 2.50 -4.48
C GLN A 108 0.75 1.04 -4.09
N TRP A 109 0.22 0.09 -4.86
CA TRP A 109 0.30 -1.35 -4.61
C TRP A 109 1.09 -2.08 -5.67
N SER A 110 2.10 -2.87 -5.28
CA SER A 110 2.85 -3.73 -6.20
C SER A 110 2.19 -5.09 -6.46
N SER A 111 1.12 -5.41 -5.74
CA SER A 111 0.44 -6.71 -5.83
C SER A 111 -1.05 -6.52 -5.69
N PHE A 112 -1.81 -6.94 -6.71
CA PHE A 112 -3.26 -6.96 -6.68
C PHE A 112 -3.79 -7.81 -5.53
N ARG A 113 -3.18 -8.98 -5.29
CA ARG A 113 -3.52 -9.85 -4.16
C ARG A 113 -3.38 -9.14 -2.80
N ALA A 114 -2.33 -8.35 -2.61
CA ALA A 114 -2.15 -7.59 -1.37
C ALA A 114 -3.20 -6.48 -1.21
N LEU A 115 -3.49 -5.75 -2.30
CA LEU A 115 -4.54 -4.74 -2.37
C LEU A 115 -5.91 -5.35 -2.01
N LYS A 116 -6.30 -6.40 -2.72
CA LYS A 116 -7.55 -7.13 -2.48
C LYS A 116 -7.70 -7.58 -1.03
N ARG A 117 -6.65 -8.20 -0.47
CA ARG A 117 -6.66 -8.65 0.92
C ARG A 117 -6.87 -7.49 1.89
N HIS A 118 -6.20 -6.36 1.68
CA HIS A 118 -6.36 -5.18 2.52
C HIS A 118 -7.77 -4.60 2.39
N PHE A 119 -8.29 -4.45 1.18
CA PHE A 119 -9.63 -3.91 0.95
C PHE A 119 -10.69 -4.77 1.63
N CYS A 120 -10.63 -6.10 1.47
CA CYS A 120 -11.56 -7.02 2.13
C CYS A 120 -11.44 -7.05 3.66
N ALA A 121 -10.27 -6.73 4.21
CA ALA A 121 -10.05 -6.73 5.66
C ALA A 121 -10.53 -5.43 6.33
N ASN A 122 -10.50 -4.31 5.60
CA ASN A 122 -10.74 -2.98 6.16
C ASN A 122 -12.06 -2.32 5.68
N ASN A 123 -12.85 -3.01 4.85
CA ASN A 123 -14.11 -2.48 4.33
C ASN A 123 -15.20 -3.56 4.33
N GLN A 124 -16.47 -3.14 4.39
CA GLN A 124 -17.63 -4.04 4.55
C GLN A 124 -18.31 -4.36 3.22
N SER A 125 -18.52 -3.36 2.37
CA SER A 125 -19.07 -3.49 1.02
C SER A 125 -18.03 -3.06 -0.03
N ILE A 126 -17.89 -3.87 -1.06
CA ILE A 126 -17.04 -3.62 -2.22
C ILE A 126 -17.82 -4.08 -3.45
N GLU A 127 -18.11 -3.14 -4.34
CA GLU A 127 -18.90 -3.33 -5.55
C GLU A 127 -18.08 -2.91 -6.77
N LEU A 128 -18.10 -3.73 -7.82
CA LEU A 128 -17.47 -3.39 -9.09
C LEU A 128 -18.43 -2.49 -9.87
N VAL A 129 -17.99 -1.29 -10.23
CA VAL A 129 -18.78 -0.35 -11.03
C VAL A 129 -18.44 -0.52 -12.50
N LYS A 130 -17.14 -0.49 -12.82
CA LYS A 130 -16.65 -0.55 -14.21
C LYS A 130 -15.21 -1.06 -14.27
N VAL A 131 -14.87 -1.67 -15.40
CA VAL A 131 -13.52 -2.05 -15.83
C VAL A 131 -13.27 -1.47 -17.21
#